data_AF-A0A2T2WAV6-F1
#
_entry.id   AF-A0A2T2WAV6-F1
#
_cell.length_a   1.000
_cell.length_b   1.000
_cell.length_c   1.000
_cell.angle_alpha   90.00
_cell.angle_beta   90.00
_cell.angle_gamma   90.00
#
_symmetry.space_group_name_H-M   'P 1'
#
loop_
_entity.id
_entity.type
_entity.pdbx_description
1 polymer ?
#
loop_
_entity_poly.entity_id
_entity_poly.type
_entity_poly.pdbx_seq_one_letter_code
_entity_poly.pdbx_strand_id
1 'polypeptide(L)'
;MPAQPETRPLGEILRRAGLLSQAQLDVVLQDQKWQPDLRIGDILELRGWVNRDAIEFFAEQWPKLAAQGREHPIGYYFQQAGLLDAQQVNALLSEQQQAGLRIGALAVLHGWLSQETLDWFLRSLAPEESAASAFIKRKQANRGNHHVSHATQEQPTQPKTVADPPAEAPTETNPDDVSWVG
;
A
#
# COMPACT_ATOMS: atom_id res chain seq x y z
N MET A 1 5.88 -30.84 -27.25
CA MET A 1 4.86 -30.24 -26.39
C MET A 1 5.34 -28.84 -26.02
N PRO A 2 4.61 -27.77 -26.32
CA PRO A 2 5.03 -26.43 -25.90
C PRO A 2 4.86 -26.31 -24.38
N ALA A 3 5.88 -25.77 -23.72
CA ALA A 3 5.88 -25.46 -22.28
C ALA A 3 4.81 -24.39 -22.00
N GLN A 4 3.81 -24.74 -21.19
CA GLN A 4 2.86 -23.76 -20.68
C GLN A 4 3.62 -22.84 -19.71
N PRO A 5 3.41 -21.52 -19.74
CA PRO A 5 4.01 -20.65 -18.74
C PRO A 5 3.56 -21.13 -17.35
N GLU A 6 4.51 -21.26 -16.43
CA GLU A 6 4.38 -21.76 -15.05
C GLU A 6 3.33 -20.95 -14.26
N THR A 7 2.05 -21.14 -14.58
CA THR A 7 0.91 -20.51 -13.93
C THR A 7 0.71 -21.22 -12.61
N ARG A 8 1.25 -20.63 -11.53
CA ARG A 8 1.01 -21.15 -10.18
C ARG A 8 -0.51 -21.19 -9.93
N PRO A 9 -1.03 -22.27 -9.33
CA PRO A 9 -2.45 -22.37 -9.03
C PRO A 9 -2.86 -21.29 -8.03
N LEU A 10 -4.09 -20.77 -8.17
CA LEU A 10 -4.61 -19.66 -7.36
C LEU A 10 -4.42 -19.87 -5.85
N GLY A 11 -4.72 -21.07 -5.34
CA GLY A 11 -4.57 -21.37 -3.91
C GLY A 11 -3.15 -21.22 -3.38
N GLU A 12 -2.14 -21.54 -4.19
CA GLU A 12 -0.73 -21.34 -3.83
C GLU A 12 -0.32 -19.87 -3.80
N ILE A 13 -0.88 -19.07 -4.70
CA ILE A 13 -0.65 -17.62 -4.73
C ILE A 13 -1.24 -16.98 -3.48
N LEU A 14 -2.51 -17.28 -3.18
CA LEU A 14 -3.21 -16.77 -1.99
C LEU A 14 -2.52 -17.20 -0.69
N ARG A 15 -2.02 -18.44 -0.63
CA ARG A 15 -1.25 -18.92 0.53
C ARG A 15 0.01 -18.11 0.75
N ARG A 16 0.81 -17.91 -0.31
CA ARG A 16 2.06 -17.13 -0.20
C ARG A 16 1.82 -15.66 0.10
N ALA A 17 0.67 -15.12 -0.32
CA ALA A 17 0.24 -13.77 0.01
C ALA A 17 -0.28 -13.64 1.47
N GLY A 18 -0.26 -14.72 2.27
CA GLY A 18 -0.76 -14.70 3.65
C GLY A 18 -2.29 -14.58 3.75
N LEU A 19 -3.02 -14.74 2.64
CA LEU A 19 -4.49 -14.68 2.62
C LEU A 19 -5.13 -16.03 2.90
N LEU A 20 -4.33 -17.10 2.86
CA LEU A 20 -4.77 -18.46 3.09
C LEU A 20 -3.69 -19.22 3.88
N SER A 21 -4.08 -19.93 4.93
CA SER A 21 -3.15 -20.85 5.60
C SER A 21 -3.00 -22.15 4.83
N GLN A 22 -1.92 -22.90 5.08
CA GLN A 22 -1.73 -24.24 4.51
C GLN A 22 -2.91 -25.16 4.86
N ALA A 23 -3.39 -25.12 6.11
CA ALA A 23 -4.51 -25.95 6.56
C ALA A 23 -5.80 -25.62 5.80
N GLN A 24 -6.09 -24.34 5.56
CA GLN A 24 -7.25 -23.94 4.75
C GLN A 24 -7.10 -24.38 3.29
N LEU A 25 -5.90 -24.26 2.71
CA LEU A 25 -5.63 -24.77 1.36
C LEU A 25 -5.87 -26.28 1.27
N ASP A 26 -5.40 -27.05 2.24
CA ASP A 26 -5.61 -28.50 2.28
C ASP A 26 -7.10 -28.87 2.36
N VAL A 27 -7.89 -28.13 3.14
CA VAL A 27 -9.35 -28.32 3.21
C VAL A 27 -10.01 -28.01 1.87
N VAL A 28 -9.64 -26.90 1.22
CA VAL A 28 -10.22 -26.53 -0.08
C VAL A 28 -9.85 -27.55 -1.17
N LEU A 29 -8.62 -28.04 -1.18
CA LEU A 29 -8.19 -29.10 -2.10
C LEU A 29 -8.91 -30.42 -1.82
N GLN A 30 -9.23 -30.72 -0.56
CA GLN A 30 -10.02 -31.87 -0.21
C GLN A 30 -11.47 -31.71 -0.67
N ASP A 31 -12.11 -30.56 -0.45
CA ASP A 31 -13.47 -30.26 -0.92
C ASP A 31 -13.58 -30.40 -2.45
N GLN A 32 -12.59 -29.89 -3.19
CA GLN A 32 -12.55 -29.98 -4.64
C GLN A 32 -12.49 -31.44 -5.14
N LYS A 33 -11.87 -32.36 -4.39
CA LYS A 33 -11.91 -33.79 -4.75
C LYS A 33 -13.31 -34.38 -4.65
N TRP A 34 -14.11 -33.91 -3.69
CA TRP A 34 -15.51 -34.34 -3.52
C TRP A 34 -16.46 -33.62 -4.48
N GLN A 35 -16.10 -32.41 -4.93
CA GLN A 35 -16.87 -31.57 -5.83
C GLN A 35 -15.97 -31.03 -6.95
N PRO A 36 -15.65 -31.86 -7.96
CA PRO A 36 -14.67 -31.51 -9.00
C PRO A 36 -15.11 -30.33 -9.88
N ASP A 37 -16.42 -30.07 -9.96
CA ASP A 37 -16.99 -28.96 -10.74
C ASP A 37 -16.81 -27.60 -10.03
N LEU A 38 -16.53 -27.59 -8.73
CA LEU A 38 -16.42 -26.37 -7.94
C LEU A 38 -14.98 -25.83 -8.00
N ARG A 39 -14.83 -24.55 -8.36
CA ARG A 39 -13.49 -23.95 -8.44
C ARG A 39 -13.00 -23.60 -7.04
N ILE A 40 -11.67 -23.62 -6.86
CA ILE A 40 -11.02 -23.22 -5.61
C ILE A 40 -11.49 -21.83 -5.14
N GLY A 41 -11.60 -20.86 -6.05
CA GLY A 41 -12.12 -19.52 -5.73
C GLY A 41 -13.53 -19.56 -5.14
N ASP A 42 -14.44 -20.30 -5.78
CA ASP A 42 -15.82 -20.45 -5.30
C ASP A 42 -15.88 -21.10 -3.91
N ILE A 43 -15.05 -22.11 -3.65
CA ILE A 43 -14.96 -22.76 -2.33
C ILE A 43 -14.48 -21.76 -1.26
N LEU A 44 -13.46 -20.96 -1.57
CA LEU A 44 -12.90 -19.97 -0.65
C LEU A 44 -13.91 -18.87 -0.31
N GLU A 45 -14.66 -18.40 -1.31
CA GLU A 45 -15.72 -17.41 -1.14
C GLU A 45 -16.88 -17.98 -0.31
N LEU A 46 -17.37 -19.17 -0.66
CA LEU A 46 -18.47 -19.84 0.06
C LEU A 46 -18.14 -20.08 1.55
N ARG A 47 -16.86 -20.31 1.87
CA ARG A 47 -16.38 -20.48 3.24
C ARG A 47 -16.11 -19.16 3.95
N GLY A 48 -16.15 -18.02 3.24
CA GLY A 48 -15.86 -16.70 3.78
C GLY A 48 -14.39 -16.51 4.18
N TRP A 49 -13.46 -17.30 3.63
CA TRP A 49 -12.04 -17.23 3.99
C TRP A 49 -11.30 -16.17 3.20
N VAL A 50 -11.70 -15.95 1.95
CA VAL A 50 -11.14 -14.92 1.07
C VAL A 50 -12.32 -14.25 0.35
N ASN A 51 -12.32 -12.93 0.27
CA ASN A 51 -13.37 -12.21 -0.44
C ASN A 51 -13.21 -12.37 -1.96
N ARG A 52 -14.32 -12.15 -2.67
CA ARG A 52 -14.38 -12.29 -4.12
C ARG A 52 -13.41 -11.36 -4.85
N ASP A 53 -13.25 -10.12 -4.39
CA ASP A 53 -12.35 -9.14 -5.00
C ASP A 53 -10.90 -9.63 -4.97
N ALA A 54 -10.43 -10.19 -3.86
CA ALA A 54 -9.09 -10.78 -3.80
C ALA A 54 -8.98 -12.00 -4.74
N ILE A 55 -9.98 -12.89 -4.72
CA ILE A 55 -10.00 -14.07 -5.59
C ILE A 55 -9.86 -13.67 -7.06
N GLU A 56 -10.64 -12.70 -7.52
CA GLU A 56 -10.64 -12.19 -8.89
C GLU A 56 -9.31 -11.48 -9.21
N PHE A 57 -8.84 -10.61 -8.31
CA PHE A 57 -7.56 -9.92 -8.47
C PHE A 57 -6.39 -10.90 -8.63
N PHE A 58 -6.29 -11.92 -7.77
CA PHE A 58 -5.21 -12.89 -7.81
C PHE A 58 -5.30 -13.87 -8.98
N ALA A 59 -6.52 -14.16 -9.45
CA ALA A 59 -6.72 -15.02 -10.61
C ALA A 59 -6.41 -14.30 -11.93
N GLU A 60 -6.80 -13.03 -12.06
CA GLU A 60 -6.85 -12.35 -13.36
C GLU A 60 -5.81 -11.25 -13.52
N GLN A 61 -5.57 -10.46 -12.48
CA GLN A 61 -4.71 -9.27 -12.53
C GLN A 61 -3.28 -9.61 -12.12
N TRP A 62 -3.12 -10.40 -11.05
CA TRP A 62 -1.82 -10.75 -10.50
C TRP A 62 -0.84 -11.39 -11.50
N PRO A 63 -1.24 -12.35 -12.37
CA PRO A 63 -0.31 -12.95 -13.32
C PRO A 63 0.32 -11.94 -14.27
N LYS A 64 -0.45 -10.93 -14.70
CA LYS A 64 0.04 -9.84 -15.57
C LYS A 64 0.96 -8.92 -14.78
N LEU A 65 0.52 -8.54 -13.58
CA LEU A 65 1.27 -7.65 -12.69
C LEU A 65 2.62 -8.23 -12.29
N ALA A 66 2.68 -9.53 -11.99
CA ALA A 66 3.92 -10.22 -11.64
C ALA A 66 4.88 -10.37 -12.84
N ALA A 67 4.37 -10.40 -14.07
CA ALA A 67 5.19 -10.52 -15.28
C ALA A 67 5.68 -9.17 -15.80
N GLN A 68 4.86 -8.13 -15.68
CA GLN A 68 5.09 -6.81 -16.31
C GLN A 68 5.59 -5.76 -15.31
N GLY A 69 5.46 -6.04 -14.00
CA GLY A 69 5.75 -5.08 -12.94
C GLY A 69 4.56 -4.16 -12.66
N ARG A 70 4.71 -3.31 -11.64
CA ARG A 70 3.67 -2.39 -11.19
C ARG A 70 3.73 -1.05 -11.95
N GLU A 71 2.55 -0.53 -12.31
CA GLU A 71 2.38 0.81 -12.89
C GLU A 71 1.91 1.84 -11.85
N HIS A 72 1.32 1.36 -10.76
CA HIS A 72 0.76 2.17 -9.68
C HIS A 72 1.51 1.96 -8.35
N PRO A 73 1.35 2.86 -7.36
CA PRO A 73 1.87 2.64 -6.01
C PRO A 73 1.24 1.41 -5.37
N ILE A 74 1.95 0.78 -4.42
CA ILE A 74 1.51 -0.48 -3.80
C ILE A 74 0.12 -0.41 -3.14
N GLY A 75 -0.24 0.76 -2.57
CA GLY A 75 -1.55 1.00 -1.96
C GLY A 75 -2.73 0.80 -2.93
N TYR A 76 -2.54 1.13 -4.22
CA TYR A 76 -3.55 0.91 -5.25
C TYR A 76 -3.89 -0.58 -5.38
N TYR A 77 -2.89 -1.46 -5.35
CA TYR A 77 -3.10 -2.90 -5.50
C TYR A 77 -3.71 -3.55 -4.26
N PHE A 78 -3.48 -3.00 -3.07
CA PHE A 78 -4.22 -3.44 -1.88
C PHE A 78 -5.72 -3.14 -2.01
N GLN A 79 -6.06 -1.99 -2.60
CA GLN A 79 -7.44 -1.64 -2.86
C GLN A 79 -8.07 -2.50 -3.95
N GLN A 80 -7.38 -2.69 -5.08
CA GLN A 80 -7.86 -3.53 -6.17
C GLN A 80 -8.04 -5.00 -5.76
N ALA A 81 -7.20 -5.48 -4.84
CA ALA A 81 -7.36 -6.81 -4.25
C ALA A 81 -8.45 -6.89 -3.18
N GLY A 82 -9.16 -5.79 -2.88
CA GLY A 82 -10.15 -5.73 -1.81
C GLY A 82 -9.58 -6.00 -0.41
N LEU A 83 -8.27 -5.81 -0.22
CA LEU A 83 -7.59 -5.94 1.07
C LEU A 83 -7.73 -4.66 1.90
N LEU A 84 -7.89 -3.53 1.20
CA LEU A 84 -8.23 -2.24 1.79
C LEU A 84 -9.39 -1.64 1.00
N ASP A 85 -10.34 -1.02 1.66
CA ASP A 85 -11.38 -0.25 0.98
C ASP A 85 -10.93 1.20 0.70
N ALA A 86 -11.73 1.94 -0.08
CA ALA A 86 -11.43 3.32 -0.43
C ALA A 86 -11.35 4.25 0.80
N GLN A 87 -12.16 4.01 1.84
CA GLN A 87 -12.15 4.81 3.06
C GLN A 87 -10.86 4.56 3.85
N GLN A 88 -10.45 3.30 3.99
CA GLN A 88 -9.20 2.90 4.63
C GLN A 88 -7.99 3.49 3.90
N VAL A 89 -7.95 3.41 2.57
CA VAL A 89 -6.87 4.00 1.77
C VAL A 89 -6.79 5.51 2.00
N ASN A 90 -7.92 6.23 1.95
CA ASN A 90 -7.96 7.67 2.20
C ASN A 90 -7.51 8.04 3.63
N ALA A 91 -7.87 7.24 4.62
CA ALA A 91 -7.42 7.42 6.00
C ALA A 91 -5.91 7.25 6.12
N LEU A 92 -5.34 6.20 5.52
CA LEU A 92 -3.89 5.94 5.54
C LEU A 92 -3.10 7.05 4.84
N LEU A 93 -3.60 7.56 3.72
CA LEU A 93 -2.98 8.67 2.99
C LEU A 93 -2.95 9.95 3.82
N SER A 94 -4.04 10.25 4.51
CA SER A 94 -4.13 11.42 5.39
C SER A 94 -3.15 11.30 6.57
N GLU A 95 -3.05 10.11 7.16
CA GLU A 95 -2.14 9.83 8.27
C GLU A 95 -0.66 9.81 7.85
N GLN A 96 -0.36 9.27 6.67
CA GLN A 96 0.98 9.24 6.09
C GLN A 96 1.65 10.62 6.06
N GLN A 97 0.88 11.68 5.75
CA GLN A 97 1.38 13.06 5.70
C GLN A 97 1.90 13.57 7.06
N GLN A 98 1.35 13.04 8.15
CA GLN A 98 1.68 13.46 9.52
C GLN A 98 2.73 12.54 10.14
N ALA A 99 2.57 11.23 9.98
CA ALA A 99 3.40 10.22 10.62
C ALA A 99 4.75 10.00 9.91
N GLY A 100 4.85 10.32 8.61
CA GLY A 100 6.03 10.02 7.80
C GLY A 100 6.28 8.52 7.61
N LEU A 101 5.25 7.70 7.80
CA LEU A 101 5.25 6.26 7.59
C LEU A 101 4.60 5.91 6.26
N ARG A 102 5.09 4.87 5.58
CA ARG A 102 4.48 4.37 4.35
C ARG A 102 3.12 3.72 4.64
N ILE A 103 2.19 3.82 3.69
CA ILE A 103 0.85 3.21 3.75
C ILE A 103 0.87 1.74 4.17
N GLY A 104 1.77 0.93 3.61
CA GLY A 104 1.85 -0.48 3.98
C GLY A 104 2.13 -0.69 5.47
N ALA A 105 3.06 0.08 6.03
CA ALA A 105 3.39 0.01 7.46
C ALA A 105 2.22 0.49 8.34
N LEU A 106 1.53 1.56 7.92
CA LEU A 106 0.34 2.05 8.60
C LEU A 106 -0.80 1.02 8.56
N ALA A 107 -1.05 0.38 7.40
CA ALA A 107 -2.09 -0.64 7.26
C ALA A 107 -1.86 -1.85 8.18
N VAL A 108 -0.60 -2.24 8.37
CA VAL A 108 -0.22 -3.29 9.33
C VAL A 108 -0.40 -2.81 10.77
N LEU A 109 -0.03 -1.57 11.08
CA LEU A 109 -0.21 -0.99 12.42
C LEU A 109 -1.69 -0.93 12.83
N HIS A 110 -2.58 -0.62 11.89
CA HIS A 110 -4.04 -0.64 12.09
C HIS A 110 -4.65 -2.05 12.12
N GLY A 111 -3.88 -3.08 11.80
CA GLY A 111 -4.36 -4.46 11.71
C GLY A 111 -5.26 -4.74 10.50
N TRP A 112 -5.33 -3.82 9.52
CA TRP A 112 -6.10 -4.01 8.29
C TRP A 112 -5.37 -4.90 7.28
N LEU A 113 -4.05 -4.94 7.36
CA LEU A 113 -3.20 -5.80 6.54
C LEU A 113 -2.29 -6.63 7.44
N SER A 114 -2.06 -7.89 7.09
CA SER A 114 -1.03 -8.68 7.77
C SER A 114 0.36 -8.28 7.31
N GLN A 115 1.36 -8.41 8.19
CA GLN A 115 2.76 -8.20 7.81
C GLN A 115 3.20 -9.16 6.68
N GLU A 116 2.75 -10.41 6.73
CA GLU A 116 3.05 -11.42 5.71
C GLU A 116 2.55 -10.99 4.32
N THR A 117 1.32 -10.48 4.24
CA THR A 117 0.73 -9.97 3.00
C THR A 117 1.53 -8.78 2.47
N LEU A 118 1.85 -7.81 3.34
CA LEU A 118 2.67 -6.65 2.94
C LEU A 118 4.03 -7.10 2.38
N ASP A 119 4.75 -7.95 3.11
CA ASP A 119 6.08 -8.42 2.73
C ASP A 119 6.05 -9.18 1.40
N TRP A 120 4.98 -9.94 1.15
CA TRP A 120 4.82 -10.65 -0.10
C TRP A 120 4.56 -9.71 -1.29
N PHE A 121 3.70 -8.71 -1.13
CA PHE A 121 3.49 -7.71 -2.18
C PHE A 121 4.76 -6.91 -2.47
N LEU A 122 5.50 -6.49 -1.43
CA LEU A 122 6.76 -5.76 -1.60
C LEU A 122 7.80 -6.61 -2.33
N ARG A 123 8.01 -7.87 -1.92
CA ARG A 123 8.97 -8.76 -2.60
C ARG A 123 8.61 -9.02 -4.06
N SER A 124 7.32 -9.03 -4.39
CA SER A 124 6.84 -9.36 -5.73
C SER A 124 6.78 -8.17 -6.67
N LEU A 125 6.41 -6.98 -6.17
CA LEU A 125 6.12 -5.80 -6.99
C LEU A 125 7.11 -4.65 -6.80
N ALA A 126 7.82 -4.63 -5.68
CA ALA A 126 8.69 -3.54 -5.29
C ALA A 126 9.91 -4.06 -4.49
N PRO A 127 10.74 -4.94 -5.07
CA PRO A 127 11.86 -5.54 -4.36
C PRO A 127 12.83 -4.48 -3.81
N GLU A 128 13.00 -3.36 -4.53
CA GLU A 128 13.77 -2.19 -4.06
C GLU A 128 13.20 -1.56 -2.77
N GLU A 129 11.87 -1.59 -2.60
CA GLU A 129 11.20 -1.04 -1.42
C GLU A 129 11.14 -2.03 -0.27
N SER A 130 11.22 -3.33 -0.55
CA SER A 130 11.18 -4.40 0.46
C SER A 130 12.34 -4.33 1.46
N ALA A 131 13.49 -3.81 1.04
CA ALA A 131 14.65 -3.57 1.90
C ALA A 131 14.69 -2.14 2.49
N ALA A 132 13.77 -1.26 2.07
CA ALA A 132 13.76 0.13 2.49
C ALA A 132 12.98 0.33 3.80
N SER A 133 13.37 1.35 4.56
CA SER A 133 12.75 1.68 5.85
C SER A 133 11.25 1.95 5.72
N ALA A 134 10.49 1.58 6.76
CA ALA A 134 9.07 1.94 6.88
C ALA A 134 8.83 3.46 6.91
N PHE A 135 9.89 4.23 7.26
CA PHE A 135 9.88 5.69 7.25
C PHE A 135 10.21 6.26 5.88
N ILE A 136 9.47 7.27 5.48
CA ILE A 136 9.68 8.02 4.24
C ILE A 136 10.92 8.89 4.41
N LYS A 137 11.99 8.60 3.66
CA LYS A 137 13.16 9.48 3.57
C LYS A 137 12.73 10.77 2.89
N ARG A 138 12.42 11.80 3.68
CA ARG A 138 12.21 13.16 3.19
C ARG A 138 13.46 13.58 2.41
N LYS A 139 13.36 13.69 1.08
CA LYS A 139 14.42 14.24 0.22
C LYS A 139 14.73 15.64 0.78
N GLN A 140 15.90 15.79 1.39
CA GLN A 140 16.41 17.11 1.75
C GLN A 140 16.52 17.89 0.45
N ALA A 141 15.59 18.81 0.23
CA ALA A 141 15.77 19.87 -0.74
C ALA A 141 16.97 20.68 -0.25
N ASN A 142 18.15 20.33 -0.78
CA ASN A 142 19.38 21.08 -0.64
C ASN A 142 19.15 22.46 -1.29
N ARG A 143 18.54 23.37 -0.52
CA ARG A 143 18.56 24.80 -0.83
C ARG A 143 20.02 25.25 -0.74
N GLY A 144 20.50 25.77 -1.86
CA GLY A 144 21.88 26.10 -2.14
C GLY A 144 22.66 26.76 -1.00
N ASN A 145 23.91 26.33 -0.87
CA ASN A 145 25.09 27.18 -0.83
C ASN A 145 24.85 28.63 -0.35
N HIS A 146 24.94 28.89 0.95
CA HIS A 146 25.27 30.21 1.48
C HIS A 146 26.43 30.08 2.45
N HIS A 147 27.62 30.27 1.88
CA HIS A 147 28.84 30.58 2.58
C HIS A 147 28.67 31.99 3.17
N VAL A 148 28.41 32.10 4.48
CA VAL A 148 28.68 33.35 5.21
C VAL A 148 29.29 32.97 6.55
N SER A 149 30.62 33.00 6.59
CA SER A 149 31.35 33.29 7.82
C SER A 149 31.12 34.76 8.13
N HIS A 150 30.64 35.09 9.34
CA HIS A 150 31.30 36.04 10.24
C HIS A 150 30.54 36.08 11.57
N ALA A 151 31.30 35.91 12.65
CA ALA A 151 30.88 36.08 14.03
C ALA A 151 30.50 37.53 14.34
N THR A 152 29.54 37.75 15.24
CA THR A 152 29.69 38.52 16.51
C THR A 152 28.32 38.70 17.18
N GLN A 153 28.34 38.61 18.51
CA GLN A 153 27.24 38.81 19.46
C GLN A 153 26.52 40.15 19.30
N GLU A 154 25.21 40.19 19.58
CA GLU A 154 24.55 41.11 20.53
C GLU A 154 23.00 41.07 20.36
N GLN A 155 22.30 40.62 21.40
CA GLN A 155 20.94 41.07 21.76
C GLN A 155 21.11 42.24 22.76
N PRO A 156 20.08 43.06 23.14
CA PRO A 156 18.63 42.98 22.87
C PRO A 156 17.95 44.33 22.50
N THR A 157 16.71 44.33 22.00
CA THR A 157 15.56 45.12 22.54
C THR A 157 14.30 45.06 21.63
N GLN A 158 13.16 44.75 22.25
CA GLN A 158 11.78 45.04 21.79
C GLN A 158 11.36 46.44 22.35
N PRO A 159 10.26 47.12 21.92
CA PRO A 159 8.94 46.53 21.65
C PRO A 159 8.00 47.23 20.62
N LYS A 160 6.80 46.62 20.47
CA LYS A 160 5.45 47.23 20.31
C LYS A 160 4.85 47.45 18.89
N THR A 161 3.77 46.71 18.59
CA THR A 161 2.37 47.22 18.35
C THR A 161 1.63 46.56 17.15
N VAL A 162 0.60 45.76 17.49
CA VAL A 162 -0.77 45.63 16.92
C VAL A 162 -0.98 45.50 15.40
N ALA A 163 -1.56 44.37 14.96
CA ALA A 163 -2.91 44.29 14.33
C ALA A 163 -3.21 42.85 13.84
N ASP A 164 -4.37 42.34 14.23
CA ASP A 164 -5.07 41.18 13.63
C ASP A 164 -6.07 41.69 12.55
N PRO A 165 -6.72 40.84 11.72
CA PRO A 165 -6.56 40.81 10.25
C PRO A 165 -7.85 41.18 9.48
N PRO A 166 -7.84 41.28 8.13
CA PRO A 166 -9.03 41.09 7.33
C PRO A 166 -9.07 39.69 6.70
N ALA A 167 -10.25 39.10 6.75
CA ALA A 167 -10.63 37.80 6.23
C ALA A 167 -10.49 37.72 4.70
N GLU A 168 -9.93 36.62 4.21
CA GLU A 168 -10.12 36.15 2.83
C GLU A 168 -10.82 34.78 2.87
N ALA A 169 -11.84 34.65 2.03
CA ALA A 169 -12.71 33.50 1.87
C ALA A 169 -11.93 32.28 1.33
N PRO A 170 -12.38 31.04 1.62
CA PRO A 170 -11.70 29.84 1.14
C PRO A 170 -11.90 29.66 -0.36
N THR A 171 -10.81 29.70 -1.12
CA THR A 171 -10.76 29.29 -2.52
C THR A 171 -10.96 27.77 -2.59
N GLU A 172 -11.95 27.34 -3.39
CA GLU A 172 -12.17 25.97 -3.83
C GLU A 172 -10.84 25.27 -4.15
N THR A 173 -10.53 24.22 -3.38
CA THR A 173 -9.41 23.33 -3.71
C THR A 173 -9.92 22.28 -4.68
N ASN A 174 -9.46 22.40 -5.93
CA ASN A 174 -9.71 21.44 -7.00
C ASN A 174 -9.13 20.06 -6.63
N PRO A 175 -9.90 18.95 -6.72
CA PRO A 175 -9.47 17.62 -6.28
C PRO A 175 -8.33 16.98 -7.11
N ASP A 176 -7.87 17.63 -8.18
CA ASP A 176 -6.83 17.11 -9.07
C ASP A 176 -5.39 17.42 -8.61
N ASP A 177 -5.20 18.22 -7.54
CA ASP A 177 -3.87 18.62 -7.04
C ASP A 177 -3.34 17.72 -5.90
N VAL A 178 -3.92 16.53 -5.71
CA VAL A 178 -3.38 15.59 -4.73
C VAL A 178 -2.10 14.99 -5.27
N SER A 179 -0.97 15.52 -4.79
CA SER A 179 0.38 15.04 -5.08
C SER A 179 0.59 13.64 -4.52
N TRP A 180 0.35 12.62 -5.36
CA TRP A 180 0.54 11.20 -5.07
C TRP A 180 1.99 10.73 -5.09
N VAL A 181 2.96 11.55 -4.67
CA VAL A 181 4.38 11.23 -4.80
C VAL A 181 5.06 11.05 -3.45
N GLY A 182 5.64 9.86 -3.24
CA GLY A 182 6.66 9.60 -2.20
C GLY A 182 6.80 8.16 -1.77
#